data_AF-A0A7C3EZ62-F1
#
_entry.id   AF-A0A7C3EZ62-F1
#
_cell.length_a   1.000
_cell.length_b   1.000
_cell.length_c   1.000
_cell.angle_alpha   90.00
_cell.angle_beta   90.00
_cell.angle_gamma   90.00
#
_symmetry.space_group_name_H-M   'P 1'
#
loop_
_entity.id
_entity.type
_entity.pdbx_description
1 polymer ?
#
loop_
_entity_poly.entity_id
_entity_poly.type
_entity_poly.pdbx_seq_one_letter_code
_entity_poly.pdbx_strand_id
1 'polypeptide(L)'
;MYDLGLTPEAFDDLESSRRFDRSRVLQAISEQLQHDASTETRNRKRLRPNALAEWELRIGKFRVFYDVDEHAATVKIEAVGVKEGSKLFIHGEEYEL
;
A
#
# COMPACT_ATOMS: atom_id res chain seq x y z
N MET A 1 -0.84 18.08 1.30
CA MET A 1 -1.63 17.20 0.44
C MET A 1 -0.64 16.48 -0.44
N TYR A 2 -0.69 15.16 -0.51
CA TYR A 2 0.24 14.34 -1.26
C TYR A 2 -0.34 13.97 -2.64
N ASP A 3 0.50 14.01 -3.67
CA ASP A 3 0.19 13.41 -4.98
C ASP A 3 0.44 11.90 -4.92
N LEU A 4 -0.55 11.12 -5.34
CA LEU A 4 -0.53 9.66 -5.25
C LEU A 4 -0.12 9.05 -6.60
N GLY A 5 0.97 8.29 -6.60
CA GLY A 5 1.44 7.53 -7.76
C GLY A 5 1.38 6.03 -7.52
N LEU A 6 1.00 5.27 -8.54
CA LEU A 6 1.04 3.80 -8.55
C LEU A 6 2.22 3.36 -9.42
N THR A 7 3.04 2.43 -8.93
CA THR A 7 3.95 1.68 -9.79
C THR A 7 3.17 0.78 -10.75
N PRO A 8 3.77 0.37 -11.88
CA PRO A 8 3.20 -0.67 -12.74
C PRO A 8 2.83 -1.94 -11.95
N GLU A 9 3.68 -2.35 -11.02
CA GLU A 9 3.48 -3.49 -10.14
C GLU A 9 2.23 -3.29 -9.27
N ALA A 10 2.13 -2.19 -8.54
CA ALA A 10 0.95 -1.90 -7.72
C ALA A 10 -0.35 -1.81 -8.55
N PHE A 11 -0.25 -1.33 -9.79
CA PHE A 11 -1.37 -1.32 -10.71
C PHE A 11 -1.81 -2.74 -11.10
N ASP A 12 -0.88 -3.62 -11.44
CA ASP A 12 -1.16 -5.02 -11.78
C ASP A 12 -1.73 -5.81 -10.60
N ASP A 13 -1.23 -5.57 -9.38
CA ASP A 13 -1.80 -6.12 -8.15
C ASP A 13 -3.29 -5.75 -7.99
N LEU A 14 -3.62 -4.49 -8.23
CA LEU A 14 -4.99 -3.99 -8.16
C LEU A 14 -5.87 -4.53 -9.28
N GLU A 15 -5.34 -4.67 -10.50
CA GLU A 15 -6.09 -5.24 -11.63
C GLU A 15 -6.36 -6.74 -11.46
N SER A 16 -5.47 -7.49 -10.82
CA SER A 16 -5.67 -8.90 -10.47
C SER A 16 -6.76 -9.10 -9.40
N SER A 17 -7.09 -8.04 -8.65
CA SER A 17 -8.08 -8.05 -7.59
C SER A 17 -9.51 -7.91 -8.13
N ARG A 18 -10.49 -8.38 -7.35
CA ARG A 18 -11.92 -8.18 -7.69
C ARG A 18 -12.23 -6.69 -7.79
N ARG A 19 -13.05 -6.28 -8.77
CA ARG A 19 -13.43 -4.87 -8.99
C ARG A 19 -13.92 -4.14 -7.73
N PHE A 20 -14.72 -4.82 -6.90
CA PHE A 20 -15.19 -4.26 -5.63
C PHE A 20 -14.04 -3.99 -4.65
N ASP A 21 -13.14 -4.96 -4.51
CA ASP A 21 -11.97 -4.85 -3.64
C ASP A 21 -11.04 -3.74 -4.13
N ARG A 22 -10.77 -3.67 -5.44
CA ARG A 22 -9.98 -2.61 -6.07
C ARG A 22 -10.53 -1.22 -5.75
N SER A 23 -11.83 -1.01 -5.93
CA SER A 23 -12.47 0.28 -5.63
C SER A 23 -12.32 0.65 -4.16
N ARG A 24 -12.49 -0.32 -3.25
CA ARG A 24 -12.35 -0.11 -1.81
C ARG A 24 -10.91 0.25 -1.42
N VAL A 25 -9.93 -0.42 -2.01
CA VAL A 25 -8.51 -0.16 -1.73
C VAL A 25 -8.11 1.22 -2.24
N LEU A 26 -8.46 1.56 -3.49
CA LEU A 26 -8.15 2.88 -4.07
C LEU A 26 -8.79 4.02 -3.27
N GLN A 27 -10.05 3.87 -2.86
CA GLN A 27 -10.71 4.86 -2.02
C GLN A 27 -9.97 5.04 -0.68
N ALA A 28 -9.65 3.94 0.00
CA ALA A 28 -8.95 3.99 1.28
C ALA A 28 -7.52 4.53 1.18
N ILE A 29 -6.83 4.32 0.05
CA ILE A 29 -5.52 4.92 -0.25
C ILE A 29 -5.68 6.44 -0.34
N SER A 30 -6.63 6.92 -1.14
CA SER A 30 -6.88 8.35 -1.29
C SER A 30 -7.23 9.01 0.05
N GLU A 31 -8.18 8.43 0.79
CA GLU A 31 -8.64 8.99 2.06
C GLU A 31 -7.55 9.05 3.14
N GLN A 32 -6.66 8.04 3.19
CA GLN A 32 -5.70 7.92 4.29
C GLN A 32 -4.30 8.47 3.99
N LEU A 33 -3.89 8.55 2.72
CA LEU A 33 -2.53 8.96 2.35
C LEU A 33 -2.46 10.38 1.78
N GLN A 34 -3.56 10.92 1.27
CA GLN A 34 -3.54 12.26 0.66
C GLN A 34 -3.23 13.39 1.66
N HIS A 35 -3.46 13.19 2.96
CA HIS A 35 -3.23 14.22 3.98
C HIS A 35 -2.11 13.89 4.97
N ASP A 36 -2.06 12.66 5.47
CA ASP A 36 -1.12 12.26 6.55
C ASP A 36 -0.42 10.92 6.25
N ALA A 37 0.30 10.85 5.12
CA ALA A 37 1.00 9.64 4.68
C ALA A 37 2.18 9.23 5.58
N SER A 38 2.90 10.18 6.19
CA SER A 38 4.09 9.90 7.01
C SER A 38 3.82 9.83 8.52
N THR A 39 2.55 9.81 8.94
CA THR A 39 2.17 9.77 10.36
C THR A 39 1.71 8.37 10.76
N GLU A 40 2.42 7.71 11.68
CA GLU A 40 2.01 6.39 12.18
C GLU A 40 0.60 6.40 12.80
N THR A 41 -0.17 5.35 12.50
CA THR A 41 -1.49 5.12 13.11
C THR A 41 -1.69 3.63 13.38
N ARG A 42 -2.83 3.25 13.95
CA ARG A 42 -3.18 1.83 14.12
C ARG A 42 -3.14 1.04 12.81
N ASN A 43 -3.51 1.67 11.70
CA ASN A 43 -3.58 1.03 10.37
C ASN A 43 -2.38 1.36 9.48
N ARG A 44 -1.46 2.22 9.92
CA ARG A 44 -0.32 2.65 9.13
C ARG A 44 0.95 2.53 9.95
N LYS A 45 1.86 1.68 9.51
CA LYS A 45 3.07 1.35 10.23
C LYS A 45 4.29 1.66 9.39
N ARG A 46 5.32 2.21 10.02
CA ARG A 46 6.63 2.22 9.42
C ARG A 46 7.24 0.83 9.53
N LEU A 47 7.76 0.35 8.42
CA LEU A 47 8.41 -0.95 8.31
C LEU A 47 9.89 -0.83 8.74
N ARG A 48 10.47 -1.97 9.12
CA ARG A 48 11.93 -2.08 9.22
C ARG A 48 12.51 -1.99 7.80
N PRO A 49 13.78 -1.59 7.64
CA PRO A 49 14.42 -1.56 6.33
C PRO A 49 14.23 -2.90 5.60
N ASN A 50 13.61 -2.84 4.42
CA ASN A 50 13.30 -3.97 3.55
C ASN A 50 13.38 -3.52 2.09
N ALA A 51 13.24 -4.45 1.14
CA ALA A 51 13.39 -4.16 -0.29
C ALA A 51 12.10 -3.65 -0.97
N LEU A 52 10.97 -3.63 -0.27
CA LEU A 52 9.66 -3.33 -0.84
C LEU A 52 9.23 -1.87 -0.64
N ALA A 53 9.18 -1.41 0.61
CA ALA A 53 8.72 -0.05 0.96
C ALA A 53 9.02 0.31 2.43
N GLU A 54 9.01 1.59 2.75
CA GLU A 54 9.15 2.11 4.11
C GLU A 54 7.86 2.01 4.93
N TRP A 55 6.68 1.98 4.30
CA TRP A 55 5.40 2.02 5.00
C TRP A 55 4.43 0.93 4.59
N GLU A 56 3.64 0.45 5.55
CA GLU A 56 2.51 -0.47 5.37
C GLU A 56 1.22 0.23 5.79
N LEU A 57 0.26 0.32 4.87
CA LEU A 57 -1.14 0.67 5.15
C LEU A 57 -2.03 -0.59 5.14
N ARG A 58 -2.84 -0.75 6.19
CA ARG A 58 -3.67 -1.92 6.43
C ARG A 58 -5.14 -1.60 6.15
N ILE A 59 -5.71 -2.29 5.16
CA ILE A 59 -7.11 -2.11 4.75
C ILE A 59 -7.80 -3.48 4.79
N GLY A 60 -8.33 -3.87 5.96
CA GLY A 60 -8.90 -5.20 6.15
C GLY A 60 -7.86 -6.29 5.89
N LYS A 61 -8.07 -7.12 4.86
CA LYS A 61 -7.10 -8.14 4.42
C LYS A 61 -5.99 -7.58 3.53
N PHE A 62 -6.18 -6.41 2.92
CA PHE A 62 -5.21 -5.81 2.02
C PHE A 62 -4.08 -5.11 2.78
N ARG A 63 -2.89 -5.14 2.19
CA ARG A 63 -1.67 -4.46 2.64
C ARG A 63 -1.13 -3.65 1.48
N VAL A 64 -1.10 -2.34 1.67
CA VAL A 64 -0.58 -1.40 0.68
C VAL A 64 0.78 -0.95 1.15
N PHE A 65 1.79 -1.13 0.31
CA PHE A 65 3.17 -0.79 0.58
C PHE A 65 3.53 0.46 -0.21
N TYR A 66 4.11 1.45 0.46
CA TYR A 66 4.39 2.73 -0.17
C TYR A 66 5.55 3.47 0.47
N ASP A 67 6.12 4.38 -0.32
CA ASP A 67 7.13 5.33 0.10
C ASP A 67 6.56 6.75 0.06
N VAL A 68 7.10 7.61 0.92
CA VAL A 68 6.71 9.02 1.02
C VAL A 68 7.93 9.88 0.73
N ASP A 69 7.82 10.75 -0.26
CA ASP A 69 8.75 11.85 -0.47
C ASP A 69 8.12 13.12 0.10
N GLU A 70 8.56 13.52 1.29
CA GLU A 70 8.07 14.74 1.96
C GLU A 70 8.51 16.02 1.25
N HIS A 71 9.62 16.00 0.50
CA HIS A 71 10.11 17.16 -0.23
C HIS A 71 9.28 17.42 -1.49
N ALA A 72 8.95 16.36 -2.22
CA ALA A 72 8.09 16.43 -3.40
C ALA A 72 6.60 16.42 -3.05
N ALA A 73 6.24 16.13 -1.80
CA ALA A 73 4.88 15.85 -1.36
C ALA A 73 4.21 14.77 -2.23
N THR A 74 4.93 13.68 -2.49
CA THR A 74 4.42 12.54 -3.27
C THR A 74 4.42 11.25 -2.46
N VAL A 75 3.43 10.41 -2.72
CA VAL A 75 3.34 9.06 -2.17
C VAL A 75 3.39 8.08 -3.33
N LYS A 76 4.36 7.18 -3.30
CA LYS A 76 4.54 6.14 -4.32
C LYS A 76 4.09 4.81 -3.76
N ILE A 77 3.00 4.27 -4.29
CA ILE A 77 2.53 2.93 -3.95
C ILE A 77 3.38 1.93 -4.71
N GLU A 78 4.15 1.12 -3.98
CA GLU A 78 5.08 0.14 -4.54
C GLU A 78 4.39 -1.20 -4.82
N ALA A 79 3.48 -1.64 -3.93
CA ALA A 79 2.76 -2.91 -4.08
C ALA A 79 1.44 -2.96 -3.29
N VAL A 80 0.53 -3.84 -3.71
CA VAL A 80 -0.72 -4.13 -3.00
C VAL A 80 -0.87 -5.64 -2.78
N GLY A 81 -0.59 -6.07 -1.56
CA GLY A 81 -0.72 -7.46 -1.14
C GLY A 81 -2.03 -7.81 -0.45
N VAL A 82 -2.28 -9.10 -0.33
CA VAL A 82 -3.39 -9.68 0.44
C VAL A 82 -2.83 -10.58 1.54
N LYS A 83 -3.32 -10.38 2.76
CA LYS A 83 -3.00 -11.24 3.90
C LYS A 83 -4.01 -12.38 4.00
N GLU A 84 -3.52 -13.62 3.95
CA GLU A 84 -4.31 -14.83 4.18
C GLU A 84 -3.72 -15.60 5.37
N GLY A 85 -4.43 -15.56 6.51
CA GLY A 85 -3.89 -16.09 7.77
C GLY A 85 -2.63 -15.36 8.22
N SER A 86 -1.52 -16.09 8.38
CA SER A 86 -0.21 -15.52 8.71
C SER A 86 0.55 -15.00 7.49
N LYS A 87 0.21 -15.46 6.29
CA LYS A 87 0.98 -15.23 5.05
C LYS A 87 0.57 -13.95 4.33
N LEU A 88 1.51 -13.33 3.65
CA LEU A 88 1.31 -12.18 2.77
C LEU A 88 1.54 -12.63 1.34
N PHE A 89 0.63 -12.30 0.44
CA PHE A 89 0.77 -12.56 -0.99
C PHE A 89 0.80 -11.24 -1.75
N ILE A 90 1.78 -11.08 -2.65
CA ILE A 90 1.92 -9.95 -3.58
C ILE A 90 2.13 -10.58 -4.97
N HIS A 91 1.44 -10.11 -6.01
CA HIS A 91 1.44 -10.76 -7.34
C HIS A 91 1.09 -12.27 -7.35
N GLY A 92 0.39 -12.76 -6.33
CA GLY A 92 0.10 -14.19 -6.17
C GLY A 92 1.26 -15.02 -5.61
N GLU A 93 2.39 -14.42 -5.29
CA GLU A 93 3.54 -15.06 -4.65
C GLU A 93 3.60 -14.71 -3.16
N GLU A 94 4.02 -15.67 -2.34
CA GLU A 94 4.22 -15.45 -0.90
C GLU A 94 5.43 -14.52 -0.69
N TYR A 95 5.24 -13.46 0.10
CA TYR A 95 6.24 -12.42 0.34
C TYR A 95 6.58 -12.30 1.82
N GLU A 96 7.88 -12.23 2.14
CA GLU A 96 8.40 -11.97 3.49
C GLU A 96 9.03 -10.57 3.54
N LEU A 97 8.64 -9.78 4.54
CA LEU A 97 9.08 -8.39 4.77
C LEU A 97 10.24 -8.30 5.76
#